data_AF-A0A517L183-F1
#
_entry.id   AF-A0A517L183-F1
#
_cell.length_a   1.000
_cell.length_b   1.000
_cell.length_c   1.000
_cell.angle_alpha   90.00
_cell.angle_beta   90.00
_cell.angle_gamma   90.00
#
_symmetry.space_group_name_H-M   'P 1'
#
loop_
_entity.id
_entity.type
_entity.pdbx_description
1 polymer ?
#
loop_
_entity_poly.entity_id
_entity_poly.type
_entity_poly.pdbx_seq_one_letter_code
_entity_poly.pdbx_strand_id
1 'polypeptide(L)'
;MRFSIVSALCLFGTAATAPFNVAKHAAQSIQGQPIDGYGKGGPILGGTNAQLDLQNPDNWARQSTDAGNVPNLKWSFSNSKTKIFNGGWTRTQVIQDLPQSIDSSAAQQHLKKGAFRELHWHRSAEWGFVYAGSILVSAVNETGQFKSRNLAMAIFGLDDENGFLLAFDEADFDKAGTTFMVDDWLAHTPRDIITKNFGVDPSVFANLPTTDPYIFNGTVSKSTVGPSTITGNASYVYHTLQHPAESVPGGGGEFHKIDSTNFPIAKTLAATFVTLKPGGLRELHWHPNAQEWLHFHKGYGRATVFTGGGSARTFDFIAGDTAVFPDNSGHYIENTSATEDLVWIEMYKSDRVADIPLTQ
;
A
#
# COMPACT_ATOMS: atom_id res chain seq x y z
N MET A 1 40.02 7.45 66.75
CA MET A 1 39.14 7.21 65.59
C MET A 1 39.93 6.42 64.56
N ARG A 2 39.58 5.16 64.32
CA ARG A 2 40.21 4.27 63.34
C ARG A 2 39.52 4.48 62.00
N PHE A 3 40.26 4.83 60.94
CA PHE A 3 39.76 4.77 59.57
C PHE A 3 40.21 3.43 58.96
N SER A 4 39.24 2.58 58.66
CA SER A 4 39.45 1.34 57.91
C SER A 4 39.53 1.64 56.43
N ILE A 5 40.60 1.17 55.79
CA ILE A 5 40.75 1.07 54.35
C ILE A 5 39.99 -0.19 53.91
N VAL A 6 38.95 -0.03 53.09
CA VAL A 6 38.33 -1.12 52.35
C VAL A 6 38.68 -0.93 50.88
N SER A 7 39.61 -1.76 50.40
CA SER A 7 39.88 -1.93 48.98
C SER A 7 38.76 -2.78 48.37
N ALA A 8 37.93 -2.19 47.51
CA ALA A 8 36.99 -2.92 46.69
C ALA A 8 37.69 -3.37 45.39
N LEU A 9 37.89 -4.68 45.26
CA LEU A 9 38.32 -5.33 44.02
C LEU A 9 37.20 -5.19 42.97
N CYS A 10 37.46 -4.48 41.87
CA CYS A 10 36.62 -4.56 40.68
C CYS A 10 36.92 -5.87 39.94
N LEU A 11 36.03 -6.86 40.08
CA LEU A 11 35.98 -7.99 39.15
C LEU A 11 35.40 -7.51 37.82
N PHE A 12 36.22 -7.43 36.78
CA PHE A 12 35.76 -7.42 35.39
C PHE A 12 35.25 -8.82 35.04
N GLY A 13 33.95 -9.05 35.20
CA GLY A 13 33.28 -10.21 34.65
C GLY A 13 33.16 -10.05 33.14
N THR A 14 33.96 -10.78 32.38
CA THR A 14 33.75 -10.96 30.94
C THR A 14 32.43 -11.71 30.75
N ALA A 15 31.39 -11.02 30.34
CA ALA A 15 30.17 -11.64 29.86
C ALA A 15 30.48 -12.33 28.53
N ALA A 16 30.79 -13.62 28.60
CA ALA A 16 30.78 -14.48 27.42
C ALA A 16 29.32 -14.54 26.92
N THR A 17 29.05 -13.87 25.81
CA THR A 17 27.81 -14.04 25.06
C THR A 17 27.77 -15.47 24.55
N ALA A 18 27.05 -16.34 25.26
CA ALA A 18 26.72 -17.66 24.75
C ALA A 18 25.90 -17.48 23.46
N PRO A 19 26.22 -18.19 22.37
CA PRO A 19 25.37 -18.17 21.20
C PRO A 19 24.01 -18.73 21.60
N PHE A 20 22.95 -17.95 21.40
CA PHE A 20 21.59 -18.46 21.42
C PHE A 20 21.49 -19.49 20.30
N ASN A 21 21.62 -20.77 20.65
CA ASN A 21 21.18 -21.86 19.81
C ASN A 21 19.65 -21.79 19.74
N VAL A 22 19.14 -21.02 18.78
CA VAL A 22 17.76 -21.14 18.35
C VAL A 22 17.63 -22.55 17.80
N ALA A 23 17.01 -23.44 18.58
CA ALA A 23 16.62 -24.75 18.11
C ALA A 23 15.75 -24.53 16.88
N LYS A 24 16.29 -24.80 15.69
CA LYS A 24 15.54 -24.80 14.43
C LYS A 24 14.29 -25.65 14.66
N HIS A 25 13.12 -25.03 14.74
CA HIS A 25 11.84 -25.68 14.47
C HIS A 25 11.76 -25.99 12.97
N ALA A 26 12.76 -26.72 12.47
CA ALA A 26 12.87 -27.17 11.09
C ALA A 26 12.34 -28.60 11.01
N ALA A 27 11.08 -28.78 11.36
CA ALA A 27 10.28 -29.75 10.65
C ALA A 27 10.00 -29.16 9.26
N GLN A 28 11.03 -29.13 8.40
CA GLN A 28 10.87 -28.74 7.00
C GLN A 28 9.93 -29.77 6.36
N SER A 29 8.98 -29.28 5.55
CA SER A 29 8.10 -30.15 4.80
C SER A 29 8.91 -31.14 3.98
N ILE A 30 8.52 -32.41 4.03
CA ILE A 30 9.15 -33.42 3.18
C ILE A 30 8.60 -33.22 1.77
N GLN A 31 9.48 -32.88 0.82
CA GLN A 31 9.19 -32.85 -0.64
C GLN A 31 8.13 -31.85 -1.12
N GLY A 32 7.87 -30.76 -0.38
CA GLY A 32 6.78 -29.85 -0.77
C GLY A 32 5.44 -30.58 -0.72
N GLN A 33 5.12 -31.13 0.45
CA GLN A 33 3.84 -31.73 0.76
C GLN A 33 3.50 -31.35 2.20
N PRO A 34 2.20 -31.23 2.56
CA PRO A 34 1.77 -30.94 3.92
C PRO A 34 1.94 -32.17 4.82
N ILE A 35 3.18 -32.62 4.99
CA ILE A 35 3.58 -33.79 5.77
C ILE A 35 4.79 -33.39 6.61
N ASP A 36 4.73 -33.65 7.91
CA ASP A 36 5.89 -33.52 8.78
C ASP A 36 6.62 -34.87 8.96
N GLY A 37 7.87 -34.81 9.42
CA GLY A 37 8.66 -36.00 9.75
C GLY A 37 8.21 -36.72 11.02
N TYR A 38 7.11 -36.29 11.65
CA TYR A 38 6.61 -36.76 12.95
C TYR A 38 5.22 -37.42 12.86
N GLY A 39 4.74 -37.66 11.64
CA GLY A 39 3.48 -38.38 11.39
C GLY A 39 2.23 -37.50 11.33
N LYS A 40 2.36 -36.17 11.30
CA LYS A 40 1.25 -35.25 10.98
C LYS A 40 1.20 -34.98 9.49
N GLY A 41 -0.03 -34.78 9.00
CA GLY A 41 -0.30 -34.40 7.62
C GLY A 41 -0.51 -35.58 6.67
N GLY A 42 -0.52 -35.29 5.37
CA GLY A 42 -0.75 -36.26 4.30
C GLY A 42 -0.46 -35.66 2.92
N PRO A 43 -0.24 -36.48 1.88
CA PRO A 43 0.07 -35.97 0.55
C PRO A 43 -1.16 -35.32 -0.10
N ILE A 44 -0.93 -34.27 -0.90
CA ILE A 44 -1.91 -33.76 -1.85
C ILE A 44 -1.98 -34.75 -3.02
N LEU A 45 -3.14 -35.35 -3.24
CA LEU A 45 -3.33 -36.38 -4.27
C LEU A 45 -3.74 -35.81 -5.65
N GLY A 46 -3.97 -34.50 -5.75
CA GLY A 46 -4.33 -33.81 -6.99
C GLY A 46 -5.21 -32.58 -6.75
N GLY A 47 -5.58 -31.88 -7.82
CA GLY A 47 -6.49 -30.72 -7.76
C GLY A 47 -5.88 -29.44 -7.18
N THR A 48 -4.54 -29.37 -7.07
CA THR A 48 -3.84 -28.17 -6.61
C THR A 48 -3.16 -27.40 -7.74
N ASN A 49 -2.80 -26.15 -7.48
CA ASN A 49 -1.97 -25.33 -8.34
C ASN A 49 -0.56 -25.23 -7.74
N ALA A 50 0.37 -26.02 -8.30
CA ALA A 50 1.73 -26.11 -7.79
C ALA A 50 2.48 -24.76 -7.81
N GLN A 51 2.21 -23.88 -8.77
CA GLN A 51 2.84 -22.55 -8.79
C GLN A 51 2.38 -21.69 -7.61
N LEU A 52 1.10 -21.77 -7.23
CA LEU A 52 0.57 -21.05 -6.06
C LEU A 52 1.05 -21.66 -4.74
N ASP A 53 1.14 -22.98 -4.66
CA ASP A 53 1.66 -23.67 -3.47
C ASP A 53 3.11 -23.24 -3.18
N LEU A 54 3.95 -23.17 -4.22
CA LEU A 54 5.33 -22.71 -4.11
C LEU A 54 5.47 -21.22 -3.73
N GLN A 55 4.46 -20.40 -4.04
CA GLN A 55 4.42 -19.00 -3.63
C GLN A 55 3.91 -18.81 -2.20
N ASN A 56 3.27 -19.82 -1.60
CA ASN A 56 2.67 -19.72 -0.27
C ASN A 56 3.11 -20.90 0.63
N PRO A 57 4.43 -21.11 0.83
CA PRO A 57 4.96 -22.23 1.61
C PRO A 57 4.44 -22.29 3.07
N ASP A 58 4.15 -21.15 3.71
CA ASP A 58 3.58 -21.10 5.08
C ASP A 58 2.10 -21.54 5.11
N ASN A 59 1.32 -21.29 4.06
CA ASN A 59 -0.03 -21.87 3.93
C ASN A 59 0.00 -23.34 3.50
N TRP A 60 1.05 -23.74 2.78
CA TRP A 60 1.11 -25.05 2.15
C TRP A 60 1.61 -26.15 3.07
N ALA A 61 2.82 -26.01 3.62
CA ALA A 61 3.51 -27.16 4.19
C ALA A 61 4.50 -26.85 5.32
N ARG A 62 4.89 -25.57 5.49
CA ARG A 62 5.79 -25.19 6.58
C ARG A 62 5.06 -25.33 7.92
N GLN A 63 5.73 -25.90 8.91
CA GLN A 63 5.19 -25.95 10.26
C GLN A 63 5.21 -24.56 10.89
N SER A 64 4.06 -24.14 11.45
CA SER A 64 3.88 -22.83 12.07
C SER A 64 3.32 -22.97 13.49
N THR A 65 3.37 -21.86 14.23
CA THR A 65 2.62 -21.70 15.49
C THR A 65 1.19 -21.20 15.25
N ASP A 66 0.72 -21.21 14.01
CA ASP A 66 -0.61 -20.73 13.65
C ASP A 66 -1.69 -21.56 14.34
N ALA A 67 -2.78 -20.90 14.70
CA ALA A 67 -3.89 -21.50 15.42
C ALA A 67 -5.16 -20.66 15.25
N GLY A 68 -6.29 -21.25 15.63
CA GLY A 68 -7.59 -20.57 15.58
C GLY A 68 -8.07 -20.30 14.15
N ASN A 69 -8.99 -19.36 14.02
CA ASN A 69 -9.57 -18.96 12.73
C ASN A 69 -9.21 -17.51 12.45
N VAL A 70 -8.34 -17.30 11.46
CA VAL A 70 -8.01 -15.98 10.92
C VAL A 70 -8.50 -15.93 9.46
N PRO A 71 -9.35 -14.96 9.11
CA PRO A 71 -9.84 -14.83 7.74
C PRO A 71 -8.68 -14.60 6.77
N ASN A 72 -8.94 -14.71 5.47
CA ASN A 72 -7.93 -14.34 4.49
C ASN A 72 -7.62 -12.84 4.58
N LEU A 73 -6.34 -12.51 4.73
CA LEU A 73 -5.83 -11.14 4.84
C LEU A 73 -5.01 -10.72 3.63
N LYS A 74 -4.86 -11.59 2.62
CA LYS A 74 -4.01 -11.38 1.45
C LYS A 74 -4.83 -11.38 0.16
N TRP A 75 -4.51 -10.48 -0.77
CA TRP A 75 -5.02 -10.50 -2.13
C TRP A 75 -3.92 -10.16 -3.13
N SER A 76 -3.89 -10.81 -4.29
CA SER A 76 -2.93 -10.49 -5.35
C SER A 76 -3.59 -9.62 -6.40
N PHE A 77 -3.00 -8.47 -6.75
CA PHE A 77 -3.49 -7.66 -7.88
C PHE A 77 -3.51 -8.44 -9.20
N SER A 78 -2.70 -9.51 -9.31
CA SER A 78 -2.72 -10.43 -10.46
C SER A 78 -4.03 -11.18 -10.63
N ASN A 79 -4.84 -11.30 -9.57
CA ASN A 79 -6.18 -11.89 -9.62
C ASN A 79 -7.28 -10.85 -9.91
N SER A 80 -6.93 -9.57 -9.94
CA SER A 80 -7.87 -8.47 -10.19
C SER A 80 -8.14 -8.30 -11.68
N LYS A 81 -9.38 -7.94 -12.04
CA LYS A 81 -9.74 -7.71 -13.44
C LYS A 81 -9.12 -6.41 -13.95
N THR A 82 -8.14 -6.51 -14.85
CA THR A 82 -7.61 -5.34 -15.55
C THR A 82 -8.61 -4.80 -16.57
N LYS A 83 -8.96 -3.52 -16.42
CA LYS A 83 -9.66 -2.70 -17.41
C LYS A 83 -8.62 -2.02 -18.29
N ILE A 84 -8.70 -2.22 -19.61
CA ILE A 84 -7.71 -1.73 -20.58
C ILE A 84 -8.34 -0.61 -21.40
N PHE A 85 -7.59 0.47 -21.58
CA PHE A 85 -8.04 1.66 -22.29
C PHE A 85 -7.01 2.11 -23.33
N ASN A 86 -7.42 3.02 -24.21
CA ASN A 86 -6.53 3.63 -25.20
C ASN A 86 -5.57 4.60 -24.49
N GLY A 87 -4.43 4.10 -24.02
CA GLY A 87 -3.42 4.91 -23.34
C GLY A 87 -3.04 4.38 -21.96
N GLY A 88 -3.66 3.31 -21.49
CA GLY A 88 -3.34 2.78 -20.16
C GLY A 88 -4.23 1.63 -19.71
N TRP A 89 -4.15 1.34 -18.42
CA TRP A 89 -4.98 0.34 -17.77
C TRP A 89 -5.15 0.67 -16.29
N THR A 90 -6.19 0.10 -15.68
CA THR A 90 -6.40 0.09 -14.23
C THR A 90 -6.83 -1.30 -13.78
N ARG A 91 -6.44 -1.70 -12.57
CA ARG A 91 -7.00 -2.86 -11.86
C ARG A 91 -7.08 -2.53 -10.38
N THR A 92 -8.10 -3.04 -9.72
CA THR A 92 -8.46 -2.63 -8.36
C THR A 92 -8.45 -3.82 -7.40
N GLN A 93 -8.19 -3.54 -6.13
CA GLN A 93 -8.60 -4.38 -5.02
C GLN A 93 -9.67 -3.61 -4.27
N VAL A 94 -10.87 -4.17 -4.19
CA VAL A 94 -12.01 -3.62 -3.43
C VAL A 94 -12.49 -4.62 -2.37
N ILE A 95 -13.48 -4.24 -1.56
CA ILE A 95 -14.00 -5.08 -0.49
C ILE A 95 -14.47 -6.47 -0.97
N GLN A 96 -14.93 -6.61 -2.21
CA GLN A 96 -15.34 -7.90 -2.77
C GLN A 96 -14.15 -8.84 -3.04
N ASP A 97 -12.95 -8.28 -3.25
CA ASP A 97 -11.71 -9.04 -3.45
C ASP A 97 -11.04 -9.41 -2.12
N LEU A 98 -10.99 -8.45 -1.19
CA LEU A 98 -10.42 -8.60 0.15
C LEU A 98 -11.40 -8.07 1.21
N PRO A 99 -12.37 -8.90 1.67
CA PRO A 99 -13.45 -8.46 2.57
C PRO A 99 -13.03 -7.94 3.94
N GLN A 100 -11.77 -8.19 4.33
CA GLN A 100 -11.22 -7.68 5.59
C GLN A 100 -10.70 -6.24 5.46
N SER A 101 -10.56 -5.73 4.22
CA SER A 101 -10.18 -4.35 3.91
C SER A 101 -11.43 -3.49 3.93
N ILE A 102 -11.90 -3.16 5.13
CA ILE A 102 -13.16 -2.43 5.36
C ILE A 102 -12.97 -0.91 5.40
N ASP A 103 -11.74 -0.46 5.61
CA ASP A 103 -11.40 0.96 5.65
C ASP A 103 -10.93 1.50 4.31
N SER A 104 -10.35 0.65 3.46
CA SER A 104 -9.65 1.09 2.26
C SER A 104 -9.81 0.16 1.06
N SER A 105 -9.53 0.72 -0.10
CA SER A 105 -9.34 0.01 -1.37
C SER A 105 -8.17 0.61 -2.13
N ALA A 106 -7.72 -0.05 -3.19
CA ALA A 106 -6.61 0.42 -3.98
C ALA A 106 -6.75 0.12 -5.47
N ALA A 107 -6.05 0.89 -6.29
CA ALA A 107 -5.94 0.70 -7.72
C ALA A 107 -4.47 0.75 -8.15
N GLN A 108 -4.04 -0.21 -8.96
CA GLN A 108 -2.85 -0.05 -9.78
C GLN A 108 -3.25 0.55 -11.12
N GLN A 109 -2.55 1.61 -11.52
CA GLN A 109 -2.78 2.27 -12.79
C GLN A 109 -1.50 2.41 -13.59
N HIS A 110 -1.71 2.50 -14.90
CA HIS A 110 -0.67 2.76 -15.86
C HIS A 110 -1.14 3.78 -16.90
N LEU A 111 -0.27 4.73 -17.23
CA LEU A 111 -0.47 5.68 -18.32
C LEU A 111 0.73 5.66 -19.26
N LYS A 112 0.48 5.57 -20.56
CA LYS A 112 1.46 5.87 -21.59
C LYS A 112 1.74 7.37 -21.63
N LYS A 113 2.86 7.74 -22.23
CA LYS A 113 3.20 9.13 -22.53
C LYS A 113 2.06 9.92 -23.16
N GLY A 114 1.69 11.02 -22.54
CA GLY A 114 0.63 11.92 -23.00
C GLY A 114 -0.78 11.39 -22.77
N ALA A 115 -0.96 10.12 -22.40
CA ALA A 115 -2.25 9.64 -21.95
C ALA A 115 -2.61 10.25 -20.60
N PHE A 116 -3.90 10.39 -20.34
CA PHE A 116 -4.37 10.89 -19.08
C PHE A 116 -5.58 10.15 -18.55
N ARG A 117 -5.62 10.06 -17.22
CA ARG A 117 -6.81 9.76 -16.45
C ARG A 117 -7.65 11.02 -16.44
N GLU A 118 -8.87 10.92 -16.96
CA GLU A 118 -9.80 12.03 -17.14
C GLU A 118 -9.96 12.89 -15.88
N LEU A 119 -10.34 14.15 -16.06
CA LEU A 119 -10.80 15.01 -14.97
C LEU A 119 -11.99 14.38 -14.24
N HIS A 120 -11.82 14.11 -12.96
CA HIS A 120 -12.83 13.47 -12.12
C HIS A 120 -12.70 13.92 -10.66
N TRP A 121 -13.72 13.61 -9.87
CA TRP A 121 -13.64 13.67 -8.42
C TRP A 121 -14.33 12.45 -7.83
N HIS A 122 -14.12 12.21 -6.54
CA HIS A 122 -14.77 11.14 -5.81
C HIS A 122 -15.05 11.59 -4.37
N ARG A 123 -15.88 10.81 -3.66
CA ARG A 123 -16.21 11.06 -2.24
C ARG A 123 -15.06 10.72 -1.29
N SER A 124 -14.15 9.88 -1.75
CA SER A 124 -13.04 9.34 -0.96
C SER A 124 -11.85 10.31 -0.99
N ALA A 125 -10.97 10.25 -0.01
CA ALA A 125 -9.62 10.74 -0.20
C ALA A 125 -8.85 9.77 -1.10
N GLU A 126 -7.91 10.30 -1.87
CA GLU A 126 -6.98 9.51 -2.69
C GLU A 126 -5.55 9.83 -2.25
N TRP A 127 -4.78 8.79 -2.00
CA TRP A 127 -3.34 8.84 -1.78
C TRP A 127 -2.65 8.03 -2.88
N GLY A 128 -1.53 8.54 -3.41
CA GLY A 128 -0.85 7.93 -4.55
C GLY A 128 0.65 7.77 -4.37
N PHE A 129 1.20 6.67 -4.92
CA PHE A 129 2.65 6.42 -5.00
C PHE A 129 3.07 6.11 -6.42
N VAL A 130 4.02 6.89 -6.94
CA VAL A 130 4.58 6.70 -8.27
C VAL A 130 5.84 5.86 -8.16
N TYR A 131 5.80 4.62 -8.64
CA TYR A 131 6.93 3.69 -8.57
C TYR A 131 7.67 3.53 -9.91
N ALA A 132 7.10 4.02 -11.03
CA ALA A 132 7.75 4.03 -12.33
C ALA A 132 7.32 5.24 -13.17
N GLY A 133 8.29 5.87 -13.85
CA GLY A 133 8.05 7.03 -14.70
C GLY A 133 7.73 8.30 -13.91
N SER A 134 6.95 9.20 -14.52
CA SER A 134 6.56 10.46 -13.91
C SER A 134 5.18 10.90 -14.40
N ILE A 135 4.39 11.43 -13.46
CA ILE A 135 3.05 11.92 -13.74
C ILE A 135 2.95 13.41 -13.43
N LEU A 136 2.05 14.09 -14.13
CA LEU A 136 1.56 15.41 -13.74
C LEU A 136 0.17 15.23 -13.13
N VAL A 137 -0.04 15.83 -11.96
CA VAL A 137 -1.37 15.93 -11.34
C VAL A 137 -1.85 17.36 -11.46
N SER A 138 -3.05 17.54 -11.98
CA SER A 138 -3.78 18.82 -11.96
C SER A 138 -4.95 18.69 -11.00
N ALA A 139 -5.13 19.64 -10.10
CA ALA A 139 -6.23 19.63 -9.13
C ALA A 139 -6.72 21.05 -8.82
N VAL A 140 -8.03 21.21 -8.61
CA VAL A 140 -8.68 22.47 -8.22
C VAL A 140 -9.56 22.25 -7.02
N ASN A 141 -9.55 23.19 -6.07
CA ASN A 141 -10.32 23.15 -4.83
C ASN A 141 -11.65 23.90 -4.87
N GLU A 142 -12.37 23.86 -3.75
CA GLU A 142 -13.68 24.49 -3.58
C GLU A 142 -13.67 26.01 -3.77
N THR A 143 -12.51 26.66 -3.61
CA THR A 143 -12.34 28.11 -3.83
C THR A 143 -11.87 28.46 -5.25
N GLY A 144 -11.81 27.47 -6.15
CA GLY A 144 -11.27 27.64 -7.50
C GLY A 144 -9.76 27.90 -7.54
N GLN A 145 -9.10 27.78 -6.39
CA GLN A 145 -7.66 27.78 -6.29
C GLN A 145 -7.18 26.37 -6.65
N PHE A 146 -5.95 26.29 -7.12
CA PHE A 146 -5.34 24.97 -7.25
C PHE A 146 -5.07 24.34 -5.87
N LYS A 147 -5.47 24.90 -4.70
CA LYS A 147 -5.01 24.52 -3.33
C LYS A 147 -6.08 23.86 -2.43
N SER A 148 -5.87 22.61 -2.02
CA SER A 148 -6.49 21.76 -0.97
C SER A 148 -8.02 21.51 -0.87
N ARG A 149 -8.37 20.21 -0.71
CA ARG A 149 -9.66 19.51 -0.40
C ARG A 149 -10.80 19.55 -1.43
N ASN A 150 -11.53 18.43 -1.53
CA ASN A 150 -12.65 18.18 -2.45
C ASN A 150 -12.35 18.58 -3.90
N LEU A 151 -11.42 17.83 -4.51
CA LEU A 151 -10.76 18.24 -5.74
C LEU A 151 -11.36 17.55 -6.94
N ALA A 152 -11.63 18.32 -7.99
CA ALA A 152 -11.59 17.77 -9.34
C ALA A 152 -10.12 17.65 -9.74
N MET A 153 -9.69 16.45 -10.14
CA MET A 153 -8.31 16.16 -10.52
C MET A 153 -8.19 15.37 -11.82
N ALA A 154 -7.06 15.54 -12.50
CA ALA A 154 -6.65 14.77 -13.66
C ALA A 154 -5.18 14.37 -13.53
N ILE A 155 -4.81 13.21 -14.10
CA ILE A 155 -3.45 12.66 -14.01
C ILE A 155 -2.92 12.40 -15.42
N PHE A 156 -1.74 12.90 -15.75
CA PHE A 156 -1.14 12.80 -17.08
C PHE A 156 0.19 12.03 -17.00
N GLY A 157 0.41 11.08 -17.90
CA GLY A 157 1.70 10.40 -18.06
C GLY A 157 2.71 11.28 -18.80
N LEU A 158 3.90 11.47 -18.24
CA LEU A 158 4.95 12.31 -18.82
C LEU A 158 6.06 11.51 -19.50
N ASP A 159 6.48 10.41 -18.87
CA ASP A 159 7.46 9.49 -19.44
C ASP A 159 6.79 8.48 -20.37
N ASP A 160 7.61 7.67 -21.05
CA ASP A 160 7.14 6.69 -22.03
C ASP A 160 6.15 5.68 -21.40
N GLU A 161 6.44 5.21 -20.18
CA GLU A 161 5.59 4.34 -19.37
C GLU A 161 5.54 4.87 -17.93
N ASN A 162 4.35 4.89 -17.31
CA ASN A 162 4.14 5.50 -15.99
C ASN A 162 3.27 4.57 -15.15
N GLY A 163 3.82 4.05 -14.05
CA GLY A 163 3.15 3.11 -13.15
C GLY A 163 3.02 3.69 -11.75
N PHE A 164 1.80 3.66 -11.22
CA PHE A 164 1.48 4.22 -9.92
C PHE A 164 0.38 3.44 -9.21
N LEU A 165 0.45 3.45 -7.88
CA LEU A 165 -0.57 2.93 -6.98
C LEU A 165 -1.41 4.10 -6.49
N LEU A 166 -2.73 3.92 -6.47
CA LEU A 166 -3.67 4.78 -5.80
C LEU A 166 -4.34 3.98 -4.69
N ALA A 167 -4.67 4.63 -3.59
CA ALA A 167 -5.48 4.01 -2.56
C ALA A 167 -6.40 5.03 -1.89
N PHE A 168 -7.52 4.51 -1.42
CA PHE A 168 -8.70 5.30 -1.09
C PHE A 168 -9.18 4.95 0.30
N ASP A 169 -9.71 5.94 1.04
CA ASP A 169 -10.31 5.74 2.38
C ASP A 169 -11.77 5.23 2.33
N GLU A 170 -12.09 4.48 1.28
CA GLU A 170 -13.38 3.82 1.02
C GLU A 170 -13.10 2.40 0.53
N ALA A 171 -13.76 1.40 1.13
CA ALA A 171 -13.54 0.00 0.81
C ALA A 171 -14.30 -0.47 -0.44
N ASP A 172 -15.48 0.11 -0.68
CA ASP A 172 -16.32 -0.21 -1.84
C ASP A 172 -16.22 0.91 -2.89
N PHE A 173 -15.02 1.10 -3.45
CA PHE A 173 -14.76 2.18 -4.40
C PHE A 173 -15.57 2.07 -5.70
N ASP A 174 -15.94 0.85 -6.08
CA ASP A 174 -16.79 0.57 -7.25
C ASP A 174 -18.29 0.83 -6.97
N LYS A 175 -18.68 1.14 -5.73
CA LYS A 175 -20.06 1.47 -5.39
C LYS A 175 -20.55 2.69 -6.16
N ALA A 176 -21.79 2.61 -6.64
CA ALA A 176 -22.45 3.72 -7.32
C ALA A 176 -22.40 5.02 -6.48
N GLY A 177 -22.05 6.11 -7.18
CA GLY A 177 -21.91 7.45 -6.60
C GLY A 177 -20.58 7.72 -5.91
N THR A 178 -19.59 6.82 -6.00
CA THR A 178 -18.26 7.07 -5.40
C THR A 178 -17.38 7.95 -6.27
N THR A 179 -17.25 7.66 -7.57
CA THR A 179 -16.51 8.48 -8.54
C THR A 179 -17.45 9.18 -9.51
N PHE A 180 -17.06 10.39 -9.92
CA PHE A 180 -17.79 11.26 -10.84
C PHE A 180 -16.84 11.75 -11.92
N MET A 181 -17.14 11.42 -13.17
CA MET A 181 -16.36 11.88 -14.33
C MET A 181 -16.99 13.12 -14.94
N VAL A 182 -16.17 14.05 -15.41
CA VAL A 182 -16.66 15.29 -16.01
C VAL A 182 -17.38 15.01 -17.32
N ASP A 183 -16.82 14.17 -18.18
CA ASP A 183 -17.41 13.84 -19.48
C ASP A 183 -18.73 13.07 -19.30
N ASP A 184 -18.79 12.15 -18.33
CA ASP A 184 -20.03 11.43 -18.00
C ASP A 184 -21.12 12.39 -17.48
N TRP A 185 -20.76 13.32 -16.60
CA TRP A 185 -21.70 14.31 -16.08
C TRP A 185 -22.23 15.22 -17.19
N LEU A 186 -21.36 15.70 -18.09
CA LEU A 186 -21.75 16.53 -19.22
C LEU A 186 -22.62 15.75 -20.21
N ALA A 187 -22.31 14.48 -20.50
CA ALA A 187 -23.13 13.62 -21.37
C ALA A 187 -24.55 13.42 -20.83
N HIS A 188 -24.71 13.45 -19.49
CA HIS A 188 -25.99 13.30 -18.80
C HIS A 188 -26.62 14.63 -18.34
N THR A 189 -26.16 15.76 -18.87
CA THR A 189 -26.73 17.08 -18.61
C THR A 189 -27.42 17.63 -19.87
N PRO A 190 -28.66 18.15 -19.80
CA PRO A 190 -29.31 18.74 -20.98
C PRO A 190 -28.44 19.84 -21.62
N ARG A 191 -28.27 19.78 -22.95
CA ARG A 191 -27.34 20.67 -23.68
C ARG A 191 -27.65 22.15 -23.46
N ASP A 192 -28.92 22.53 -23.37
CA ASP A 192 -29.36 23.89 -23.11
C ASP A 192 -28.96 24.40 -21.71
N ILE A 193 -28.85 23.49 -20.73
CA ILE A 193 -28.33 23.81 -19.40
C ILE A 193 -26.82 24.00 -19.44
N ILE A 194 -26.09 23.16 -20.18
CA ILE A 194 -24.64 23.31 -20.37
C ILE A 194 -24.33 24.66 -21.03
N THR A 195 -25.00 25.00 -22.13
CA THR A 195 -24.76 26.27 -22.84
C THR A 195 -25.09 27.48 -21.98
N LYS A 196 -26.20 27.42 -21.23
CA LYS A 196 -26.56 28.47 -20.27
C LYS A 196 -25.55 28.61 -19.14
N ASN A 197 -24.99 27.50 -18.63
CA ASN A 197 -23.98 27.51 -17.57
C ASN A 197 -22.68 28.20 -18.04
N PHE A 198 -22.21 27.89 -19.24
CA PHE A 198 -20.97 28.46 -19.78
C PHE A 198 -21.17 29.83 -20.45
N GLY A 199 -22.40 30.23 -20.75
CA GLY A 199 -22.70 31.48 -21.45
C GLY A 199 -22.21 31.49 -22.90
N VAL A 200 -22.17 30.32 -23.55
CA VAL A 200 -21.65 30.14 -24.92
C VAL A 200 -22.71 29.58 -25.87
N ASP A 201 -22.46 29.67 -27.17
CA ASP A 201 -23.32 29.13 -28.22
C ASP A 201 -23.42 27.58 -28.16
N PRO A 202 -24.59 26.97 -28.42
CA PRO A 202 -24.76 25.52 -28.46
C PRO A 202 -23.81 24.75 -29.37
N SER A 203 -23.32 25.37 -30.44
CA SER A 203 -22.36 24.75 -31.35
C SER A 203 -21.02 24.40 -30.67
N VAL A 204 -20.64 25.09 -29.59
CA VAL A 204 -19.41 24.78 -28.81
C VAL A 204 -19.44 23.35 -28.26
N PHE A 205 -20.64 22.87 -27.93
CA PHE A 205 -20.86 21.54 -27.35
C PHE A 205 -21.40 20.52 -28.35
N ALA A 206 -21.33 20.80 -29.66
CA ALA A 206 -21.82 19.90 -30.70
C ALA A 206 -21.11 18.53 -30.69
N ASN A 207 -19.85 18.50 -30.24
CA ASN A 207 -18.99 17.32 -30.21
C ASN A 207 -18.65 16.85 -28.79
N LEU A 208 -19.55 17.08 -27.82
CA LEU A 208 -19.37 16.51 -26.49
C LEU A 208 -19.27 14.97 -26.57
N PRO A 209 -18.34 14.34 -25.85
CA PRO A 209 -18.29 12.89 -25.73
C PRO A 209 -19.64 12.34 -25.23
N THR A 210 -20.07 11.21 -25.79
CA THR A 210 -21.31 10.52 -25.38
C THR A 210 -21.05 9.37 -24.40
N THR A 211 -19.78 9.04 -24.17
CA THR A 211 -19.35 7.95 -23.29
C THR A 211 -18.12 8.40 -22.52
N ASP A 212 -18.08 8.07 -21.24
CA ASP A 212 -16.91 8.22 -20.36
C ASP A 212 -15.68 7.49 -20.95
N PRO A 213 -14.62 8.22 -21.35
CA PRO A 213 -13.39 7.61 -21.84
C PRO A 213 -12.52 7.01 -20.73
N TYR A 214 -12.67 7.45 -19.47
CA TYR A 214 -11.93 7.05 -18.28
C TYR A 214 -10.41 7.31 -18.33
N ILE A 215 -9.69 6.57 -19.19
CA ILE A 215 -8.28 6.78 -19.54
C ILE A 215 -8.20 6.88 -21.06
N PHE A 216 -7.56 7.93 -21.57
CA PHE A 216 -7.44 8.10 -23.01
C PHE A 216 -6.13 8.79 -23.42
N ASN A 217 -5.78 8.62 -24.70
CA ASN A 217 -4.59 9.21 -25.29
C ASN A 217 -4.74 10.74 -25.37
N GLY A 218 -3.68 11.45 -24.99
CA GLY A 218 -3.54 12.88 -25.19
C GLY A 218 -2.20 13.22 -25.83
N THR A 219 -1.91 14.52 -25.89
CA THR A 219 -0.60 15.02 -26.34
C THR A 219 0.16 15.56 -25.15
N VAL A 220 1.48 15.31 -25.11
CA VAL A 220 2.32 15.88 -24.06
C VAL A 220 2.55 17.36 -24.34
N SER A 221 2.16 18.21 -23.39
CA SER A 221 2.56 19.62 -23.36
C SER A 221 3.63 19.80 -22.29
N LYS A 222 4.76 20.41 -22.66
CA LYS A 222 5.81 20.80 -21.69
C LYS A 222 5.51 22.13 -20.99
N SER A 223 4.47 22.83 -21.44
CA SER A 223 4.00 24.08 -20.86
C SER A 223 2.88 23.79 -19.86
N THR A 224 3.14 24.07 -18.59
CA THR A 224 2.07 24.15 -17.58
C THR A 224 1.26 25.41 -17.85
N VAL A 225 -0.03 25.24 -18.17
CA VAL A 225 -0.96 26.34 -18.39
C VAL A 225 -1.86 26.44 -17.16
N GLY A 226 -1.69 27.48 -16.37
CA GLY A 226 -2.42 27.68 -15.12
C GLY A 226 -1.68 28.61 -14.15
N PRO A 227 -2.34 29.10 -13.08
CA PRO A 227 -1.66 29.84 -12.03
C PRO A 227 -0.54 29.00 -11.39
N SER A 228 0.43 29.69 -10.79
CA SER A 228 1.68 29.16 -10.23
C SER A 228 1.57 27.82 -9.49
N THR A 229 2.58 26.95 -9.68
CA THR A 229 2.77 25.68 -8.96
C THR A 229 2.65 25.86 -7.45
N ILE A 230 1.87 24.99 -6.82
CA ILE A 230 1.73 24.99 -5.36
C ILE A 230 2.94 24.31 -4.75
N THR A 231 3.52 24.94 -3.75
CA THR A 231 4.73 24.49 -3.09
C THR A 231 4.56 24.50 -1.58
N GLY A 232 5.48 23.84 -0.87
CA GLY A 232 5.46 23.76 0.59
C GLY A 232 4.24 22.99 1.13
N ASN A 233 3.72 23.42 2.28
CA ASN A 233 2.69 22.71 3.04
C ASN A 233 1.33 22.54 2.32
N ALA A 234 1.11 23.29 1.23
CA ALA A 234 -0.11 23.19 0.42
C ALA A 234 0.07 22.27 -0.81
N SER A 235 1.28 21.76 -1.06
CA SER A 235 1.58 20.85 -2.16
C SER A 235 0.72 19.58 -2.05
N TYR A 236 0.33 19.01 -3.19
CA TYR A 236 -0.23 17.65 -3.28
C TYR A 236 0.82 16.59 -3.56
N VAL A 237 2.07 17.00 -3.71
CA VAL A 237 3.20 16.12 -3.98
C VAL A 237 4.13 16.13 -2.79
N TYR A 238 4.46 14.94 -2.31
CA TYR A 238 5.46 14.69 -1.28
C TYR A 238 6.58 13.84 -1.89
N HIS A 239 7.83 14.31 -1.78
CA HIS A 239 8.98 13.61 -2.35
C HIS A 239 9.60 12.64 -1.33
N THR A 240 8.93 11.52 -1.08
CA THR A 240 9.25 10.56 0.01
C THR A 240 10.75 10.30 0.21
N LEU A 241 11.48 9.94 -0.85
CA LEU A 241 12.90 9.57 -0.77
C LEU A 241 13.86 10.77 -0.65
N GLN A 242 13.35 11.99 -0.63
CA GLN A 242 14.14 13.21 -0.35
C GLN A 242 14.07 13.61 1.14
N HIS A 243 13.28 12.89 1.94
CA HIS A 243 13.18 13.10 3.39
C HIS A 243 13.98 12.03 4.14
N PRO A 244 14.45 12.33 5.37
CA PRO A 244 15.16 11.35 6.19
C PRO A 244 14.32 10.11 6.47
N ALA A 245 14.93 8.93 6.33
CA ALA A 245 14.37 7.68 6.78
C ALA A 245 14.54 7.51 8.30
N GLU A 246 13.66 6.73 8.91
CA GLU A 246 13.77 6.21 10.27
C GLU A 246 14.26 4.76 10.21
N SER A 247 15.07 4.33 11.18
CA SER A 247 15.51 2.93 11.24
C SER A 247 14.39 2.05 11.79
N VAL A 248 14.17 0.90 11.15
CA VAL A 248 13.32 -0.15 11.71
C VAL A 248 13.94 -0.63 13.03
N PRO A 249 13.18 -0.69 14.15
CA PRO A 249 13.68 -1.24 15.41
C PRO A 249 14.30 -2.63 15.22
N GLY A 250 15.48 -2.83 15.82
CA GLY A 250 16.29 -4.03 15.60
C GLY A 250 17.18 -3.99 14.35
N GLY A 251 17.12 -2.94 13.54
CA GLY A 251 18.07 -2.67 12.45
C GLY A 251 17.85 -3.50 11.18
N GLY A 252 16.64 -4.05 10.97
CA GLY A 252 16.31 -4.85 9.78
C GLY A 252 16.24 -4.06 8.47
N GLY A 253 16.16 -2.73 8.55
CA GLY A 253 16.02 -1.84 7.41
C GLY A 253 15.65 -0.42 7.83
N GLU A 254 14.96 0.28 6.94
CA GLU A 254 14.54 1.67 7.12
C GLU A 254 13.12 1.90 6.59
N PHE A 255 12.47 2.92 7.11
CA PHE A 255 11.16 3.33 6.66
C PHE A 255 11.03 4.86 6.57
N HIS A 256 10.17 5.33 5.66
CA HIS A 256 9.82 6.74 5.54
C HIS A 256 8.36 6.88 5.95
N LYS A 257 8.11 7.59 7.05
CA LYS A 257 6.76 7.94 7.51
C LYS A 257 6.24 9.13 6.72
N ILE A 258 5.02 9.04 6.20
CA ILE A 258 4.33 10.10 5.46
C ILE A 258 2.95 10.30 6.08
N ASP A 259 2.74 11.41 6.77
CA ASP A 259 1.47 11.69 7.42
C ASP A 259 1.21 13.20 7.58
N SER A 260 0.15 13.57 8.29
CA SER A 260 -0.23 14.98 8.42
C SER A 260 0.79 15.88 9.15
N THR A 261 1.81 15.30 9.80
CA THR A 261 2.87 16.04 10.50
C THR A 261 3.97 16.53 9.56
N ASN A 262 4.20 15.84 8.43
CA ASN A 262 5.20 16.21 7.43
C ASN A 262 4.64 16.43 6.02
N PHE A 263 3.44 15.90 5.75
CA PHE A 263 2.64 16.13 4.57
C PHE A 263 1.26 16.68 4.96
N PRO A 264 1.14 17.98 5.29
CA PRO A 264 -0.01 18.51 6.03
C PRO A 264 -1.38 18.33 5.40
N ILE A 265 -1.45 18.08 4.09
CA ILE A 265 -2.71 17.86 3.37
C ILE A 265 -3.27 16.44 3.54
N ALA A 266 -2.42 15.47 3.90
CA ALA A 266 -2.76 14.07 4.10
C ALA A 266 -3.42 13.87 5.47
N LYS A 267 -4.72 14.22 5.57
CA LYS A 267 -5.46 14.23 6.85
C LYS A 267 -6.27 12.97 7.15
N THR A 268 -6.49 12.11 6.16
CA THR A 268 -7.33 10.90 6.32
C THR A 268 -6.62 9.63 5.90
N LEU A 269 -5.48 9.76 5.21
CA LEU A 269 -4.63 8.67 4.79
C LEU A 269 -3.19 9.02 5.18
N ALA A 270 -2.60 8.18 6.02
CA ALA A 270 -1.17 8.18 6.33
C ALA A 270 -0.53 6.96 5.67
N ALA A 271 0.77 7.00 5.43
CA ALA A 271 1.50 5.92 4.80
C ALA A 271 2.91 5.77 5.37
N THR A 272 3.46 4.56 5.22
CA THR A 272 4.86 4.26 5.46
C THR A 272 5.44 3.60 4.21
N PHE A 273 6.59 4.06 3.72
CA PHE A 273 7.36 3.37 2.69
C PHE A 273 8.51 2.62 3.36
N VAL A 274 8.50 1.29 3.30
CA VAL A 274 9.44 0.44 4.04
C VAL A 274 10.38 -0.29 3.10
N THR A 275 11.65 -0.38 3.49
CA THR A 275 12.66 -1.23 2.84
C THR A 275 13.37 -2.07 3.89
N LEU A 276 13.21 -3.40 3.81
CA LEU A 276 13.96 -4.36 4.62
C LEU A 276 15.10 -4.97 3.82
N LYS A 277 16.27 -5.06 4.44
CA LYS A 277 17.43 -5.77 3.88
C LYS A 277 17.20 -7.28 3.86
N PRO A 278 17.98 -8.06 3.10
CA PRO A 278 17.85 -9.52 3.07
C PRO A 278 17.91 -10.12 4.48
N GLY A 279 16.95 -10.97 4.83
CA GLY A 279 16.81 -11.51 6.19
C GLY A 279 16.41 -10.49 7.27
N GLY A 280 16.10 -9.24 6.88
CA GLY A 280 15.66 -8.19 7.78
C GLY A 280 14.25 -8.43 8.30
N LEU A 281 13.95 -7.86 9.47
CA LEU A 281 12.67 -7.99 10.15
C LEU A 281 12.11 -6.60 10.45
N ARG A 282 10.88 -6.34 10.01
CA ARG A 282 9.96 -5.38 10.63
C ARG A 282 9.46 -6.06 11.88
N GLU A 283 9.85 -5.51 13.01
CA GLU A 283 9.74 -6.11 14.33
C GLU A 283 8.28 -6.43 14.72
N LEU A 284 8.13 -7.18 15.82
CA LEU A 284 6.81 -7.39 16.42
C LEU A 284 6.23 -6.05 16.88
N HIS A 285 5.11 -5.65 16.31
CA HIS A 285 4.41 -4.42 16.65
C HIS A 285 2.90 -4.54 16.37
N TRP A 286 2.15 -3.49 16.71
CA TRP A 286 0.77 -3.31 16.28
C TRP A 286 0.45 -1.83 16.08
N HIS A 287 -0.64 -1.56 15.35
CA HIS A 287 -1.16 -0.23 15.11
C HIS A 287 -2.45 0.01 15.93
N PRO A 288 -2.49 1.00 16.85
CA PRO A 288 -3.64 1.20 17.72
C PRO A 288 -4.75 2.06 17.12
N ASN A 289 -4.52 2.67 15.95
CA ASN A 289 -5.37 3.74 15.42
C ASN A 289 -6.07 3.44 14.08
N ALA A 290 -5.67 2.40 13.35
CA ALA A 290 -6.25 2.06 12.06
C ALA A 290 -5.91 0.62 11.67
N GLN A 291 -6.68 0.05 10.72
CA GLN A 291 -6.21 -1.07 9.93
C GLN A 291 -4.96 -0.66 9.15
N GLU A 292 -4.05 -1.61 8.95
CA GLU A 292 -2.90 -1.45 8.09
C GLU A 292 -3.19 -2.14 6.76
N TRP A 293 -3.26 -1.36 5.68
CA TRP A 293 -3.34 -1.89 4.33
C TRP A 293 -1.95 -1.88 3.69
N LEU A 294 -1.54 -2.99 3.06
CA LEU A 294 -0.18 -3.17 2.56
C LEU A 294 -0.16 -3.40 1.05
N HIS A 295 0.85 -2.88 0.36
CA HIS A 295 1.20 -3.26 -1.01
C HIS A 295 2.67 -3.66 -1.12
N PHE A 296 2.92 -4.93 -1.42
CA PHE A 296 4.26 -5.45 -1.65
C PHE A 296 4.72 -5.11 -3.07
N HIS A 297 5.63 -4.16 -3.19
CA HIS A 297 6.13 -3.66 -4.47
C HIS A 297 7.25 -4.55 -5.03
N LYS A 298 8.13 -5.06 -4.16
CA LYS A 298 9.32 -5.83 -4.55
C LYS A 298 9.70 -6.83 -3.46
N GLY A 299 10.26 -7.97 -3.87
CA GLY A 299 10.90 -8.93 -2.97
C GLY A 299 9.96 -10.01 -2.46
N TYR A 300 10.41 -10.70 -1.42
CA TYR A 300 9.73 -11.85 -0.83
C TYR A 300 9.60 -11.62 0.68
N GLY A 301 8.36 -11.63 1.16
CA GLY A 301 8.05 -11.40 2.56
C GLY A 301 7.26 -12.55 3.17
N ARG A 302 7.23 -12.61 4.49
CA ARG A 302 6.18 -13.32 5.23
C ARG A 302 5.77 -12.52 6.46
N ALA A 303 4.52 -12.65 6.87
CA ALA A 303 4.01 -12.04 8.08
C ALA A 303 3.12 -13.02 8.83
N THR A 304 3.21 -13.03 10.16
CA THR A 304 2.19 -13.66 11.02
C THR A 304 1.33 -12.57 11.62
N VAL A 305 0.01 -12.73 11.54
CA VAL A 305 -0.96 -11.81 12.14
C VAL A 305 -1.67 -12.50 13.29
N PHE A 306 -1.55 -11.94 14.48
CA PHE A 306 -2.22 -12.37 15.70
C PHE A 306 -3.45 -11.50 15.98
N THR A 307 -4.63 -12.13 16.01
CA THR A 307 -5.93 -11.43 16.14
C THR A 307 -6.58 -11.61 17.50
N GLY A 308 -5.83 -12.08 18.51
CA GLY A 308 -6.34 -12.32 19.85
C GLY A 308 -6.94 -13.72 20.04
N GLY A 309 -7.22 -14.09 21.30
CA GLY A 309 -7.88 -15.38 21.63
C GLY A 309 -7.07 -16.63 21.26
N GLY A 310 -5.75 -16.49 21.05
CA GLY A 310 -4.89 -17.57 20.56
C GLY A 310 -4.96 -17.78 19.04
N SER A 311 -5.63 -16.90 18.30
CA SER A 311 -5.70 -16.97 16.84
C SER A 311 -4.52 -16.24 16.18
N ALA A 312 -3.80 -16.95 15.32
CA ALA A 312 -2.72 -16.40 14.52
C ALA A 312 -2.62 -17.14 13.19
N ARG A 313 -2.26 -16.42 12.12
CA ARG A 313 -2.04 -17.00 10.80
C ARG A 313 -0.89 -16.34 10.06
N THR A 314 -0.09 -17.14 9.38
CA THR A 314 1.06 -16.71 8.59
C THR A 314 0.70 -16.65 7.10
N PHE A 315 1.17 -15.59 6.44
CA PHE A 315 0.98 -15.31 5.03
C PHE A 315 2.33 -15.01 4.38
N ASP A 316 2.61 -15.62 3.24
CA ASP A 316 3.74 -15.25 2.37
C ASP A 316 3.33 -14.13 1.42
N PHE A 317 4.28 -13.31 0.98
CA PHE A 317 4.05 -12.18 0.08
C PHE A 317 5.12 -12.08 -0.99
N ILE A 318 4.68 -11.75 -2.21
CA ILE A 318 5.55 -11.41 -3.33
C ILE A 318 5.12 -10.08 -3.95
N ALA A 319 5.94 -9.56 -4.87
CA ALA A 319 5.60 -8.36 -5.63
C ALA A 319 4.21 -8.45 -6.30
N GLY A 320 3.37 -7.43 -6.09
CA GLY A 320 2.00 -7.38 -6.58
C GLY A 320 0.94 -7.84 -5.57
N ASP A 321 1.35 -8.42 -4.45
CA ASP A 321 0.43 -8.76 -3.37
C ASP A 321 0.03 -7.53 -2.56
N THR A 322 -1.15 -7.64 -1.97
CA THR A 322 -1.75 -6.70 -1.03
C THR A 322 -2.15 -7.46 0.22
N ALA A 323 -2.20 -6.76 1.34
CA ALA A 323 -2.74 -7.29 2.58
C ALA A 323 -3.53 -6.26 3.36
N VAL A 324 -4.31 -6.73 4.32
CA VAL A 324 -4.88 -5.90 5.36
C VAL A 324 -4.69 -6.57 6.72
N PHE A 325 -4.06 -5.89 7.66
CA PHE A 325 -3.96 -6.33 9.04
C PHE A 325 -4.97 -5.53 9.88
N PRO A 326 -5.90 -6.19 10.59
CA PRO A 326 -6.85 -5.50 11.45
C PRO A 326 -6.16 -4.59 12.47
N ASP A 327 -6.85 -3.52 12.88
CA ASP A 327 -6.36 -2.65 13.93
C ASP A 327 -6.11 -3.46 15.22
N ASN A 328 -5.11 -3.05 16.00
CA ASN A 328 -4.67 -3.74 17.21
C ASN A 328 -4.25 -5.22 17.02
N SER A 329 -4.13 -5.72 15.79
CA SER A 329 -3.55 -7.05 15.56
C SER A 329 -2.03 -7.00 15.66
N GLY A 330 -1.46 -7.89 16.48
CA GLY A 330 -0.02 -8.00 16.64
C GLY A 330 0.57 -8.71 15.43
N HIS A 331 1.65 -8.19 14.85
CA HIS A 331 2.25 -8.79 13.67
C HIS A 331 3.74 -8.44 13.53
N TYR A 332 4.40 -9.10 12.57
CA TYR A 332 5.75 -8.80 12.11
C TYR A 332 5.80 -9.03 10.59
N ILE A 333 6.80 -8.47 9.91
CA ILE A 333 7.07 -8.77 8.49
C ILE A 333 8.54 -9.09 8.33
N GLU A 334 8.86 -10.29 7.84
CA GLU A 334 10.23 -10.73 7.60
C GLU A 334 10.52 -10.75 6.10
N ASN A 335 11.69 -10.24 5.72
CA ASN A 335 12.24 -10.47 4.38
C ASN A 335 12.84 -11.87 4.30
N THR A 336 12.19 -12.75 3.54
CA THR A 336 12.59 -14.16 3.41
C THR A 336 13.65 -14.37 2.33
N SER A 337 14.00 -13.32 1.57
CA SER A 337 15.07 -13.38 0.58
C SER A 337 16.45 -13.31 1.23
N ALA A 338 17.37 -14.12 0.70
CA ALA A 338 18.78 -14.08 1.08
C ALA A 338 19.58 -12.99 0.35
N THR A 339 19.03 -12.41 -0.72
CA THR A 339 19.80 -11.55 -1.65
C THR A 339 19.08 -10.27 -2.07
N GLU A 340 17.77 -10.18 -1.87
CA GLU A 340 16.97 -9.05 -2.36
C GLU A 340 16.34 -8.27 -1.22
N ASP A 341 16.30 -6.95 -1.35
CA ASP A 341 15.52 -6.08 -0.48
C ASP A 341 14.01 -6.33 -0.69
N LEU A 342 13.26 -6.35 0.41
CA LEU A 342 11.80 -6.35 0.43
C LEU A 342 11.33 -4.92 0.56
N VAL A 343 10.46 -4.48 -0.35
CA VAL A 343 9.92 -3.10 -0.39
C VAL A 343 8.41 -3.15 -0.46
N TRP A 344 7.75 -2.43 0.45
CA TRP A 344 6.30 -2.31 0.46
C TRP A 344 5.86 -0.93 0.96
N ILE A 345 4.57 -0.67 0.79
CA ILE A 345 3.88 0.52 1.27
C ILE A 345 2.84 0.05 2.28
N GLU A 346 2.84 0.66 3.46
CA GLU A 346 1.81 0.55 4.49
C GLU A 346 0.92 1.77 4.37
N MET A 347 -0.40 1.61 4.48
CA MET A 347 -1.35 2.72 4.52
C MET A 347 -2.34 2.55 5.65
N TYR A 348 -2.76 3.68 6.20
CA TYR A 348 -3.64 3.77 7.34
C TYR A 348 -4.72 4.80 7.06
N LYS A 349 -5.99 4.45 7.31
CA LYS A 349 -7.08 5.43 7.36
C LYS A 349 -6.99 6.28 8.63
N SER A 350 -5.99 7.14 8.68
CA SER A 350 -5.66 7.98 9.83
C SER A 350 -4.95 9.25 9.40
N ASP A 351 -4.87 10.23 10.30
CA ASP A 351 -4.09 11.46 10.10
C ASP A 351 -2.60 11.29 10.42
N ARG A 352 -2.21 10.18 11.07
CA ARG A 352 -0.85 9.87 11.48
C ARG A 352 -0.51 8.39 11.40
N VAL A 353 0.75 8.08 11.20
CA VAL A 353 1.28 6.73 11.45
C VAL A 353 1.49 6.58 12.96
N ALA A 354 0.97 5.50 13.53
CA ALA A 354 1.20 5.15 14.93
C ALA A 354 1.41 3.64 15.06
N ASP A 355 2.57 3.24 15.57
CA ASP A 355 2.89 1.87 15.92
C ASP A 355 3.33 1.77 17.38
N ILE A 356 3.20 0.57 17.95
CA ILE A 356 3.74 0.24 19.27
C ILE A 356 4.66 -0.98 19.11
N PRO A 357 5.99 -0.78 19.09
CA PRO A 357 6.95 -1.87 19.06
C PRO A 357 6.87 -2.68 20.35
N LEU A 358 6.85 -4.00 20.26
CA LEU A 358 6.83 -4.89 21.43
C LEU A 358 8.09 -4.75 22.31
N THR A 359 9.19 -4.26 21.74
CA THR A 359 10.49 -4.14 22.42
C THR A 359 10.66 -2.86 23.23
N GLN A 360 9.77 -1.87 23.08
CA GLN A 360 9.73 -0.64 23.87
C GLN A 360 9.31 -0.95 25.32
#